data_AF-A0A1Y1M563-F1
#
_entry.id   AF-A0A1Y1M563-F1
#
_cell.length_a   1.000
_cell.length_b   1.000
_cell.length_c   1.000
_cell.angle_alpha   90.00
_cell.angle_beta   90.00
_cell.angle_gamma   90.00
#
_symmetry.space_group_name_H-M   'P 1'
#
loop_
_entity.id
_entity.type
_entity.pdbx_description
1 polymer ?
#
loop_
_entity_poly.entity_id
_entity_poly.type
_entity_poly.pdbx_seq_one_letter_code
_entity_poly.pdbx_strand_id
1 'polypeptide(L)'
;MGECIKDVLNCNVPTLFLGGGGYNPANTARYWTYLTSLITNQPIDNDIPDCSEYFTKYGPTYELHIDEGCQRDFNTDEYINNIISTVTNYCKLIESECKQI
;
A
#
# COMPACT_ATOMS: atom_id res chain seq x y z
N MET A 1 -1.46 -2.10 3.00
CA MET A 1 -1.42 -1.54 1.63
C MET A 1 -1.67 -2.56 0.53
N GLY A 2 -1.14 -3.78 0.58
CA GLY A 2 -1.49 -4.81 -0.41
C GLY A 2 -3.00 -5.05 -0.52
N GLU A 3 -3.71 -5.07 0.61
CA GLU A 3 -5.18 -5.14 0.63
C GLU A 3 -5.85 -3.95 -0.08
N CYS A 4 -5.38 -2.72 0.12
CA CYS A 4 -5.92 -1.55 -0.58
C CYS A 4 -5.80 -1.67 -2.11
N ILE A 5 -4.72 -2.26 -2.63
CA ILE A 5 -4.60 -2.53 -4.06
C ILE A 5 -5.62 -3.56 -4.52
N LYS A 6 -5.83 -4.64 -3.75
CA LYS A 6 -6.85 -5.65 -4.08
C LYS A 6 -8.24 -5.00 -4.14
N ASP A 7 -8.58 -4.14 -3.19
CA ASP A 7 -9.84 -3.41 -3.18
C ASP A 7 -10.01 -2.53 -4.43
N VAL A 8 -8.97 -1.80 -4.83
CA VAL A 8 -9.00 -0.97 -6.04
C VAL A 8 -9.12 -1.82 -7.31
N LEU A 9 -8.39 -2.94 -7.41
CA LEU A 9 -8.49 -3.85 -8.55
C LEU A 9 -9.90 -4.46 -8.65
N ASN A 10 -10.53 -4.76 -7.52
CA ASN A 10 -11.90 -5.29 -7.46
C ASN A 10 -12.97 -4.30 -7.96
N CYS A 11 -12.67 -3.00 -8.04
CA CYS A 11 -13.57 -2.02 -8.66
C CYS A 11 -13.74 -2.23 -10.17
N ASN A 12 -12.86 -3.02 -10.82
CA ASN A 12 -12.94 -3.36 -12.25
C ASN A 12 -13.02 -2.14 -13.19
N VAL A 13 -12.30 -1.06 -12.86
CA VAL A 13 -12.16 0.13 -13.69
C VAL A 13 -10.73 0.27 -14.22
N PRO A 14 -10.52 0.90 -15.41
CA PRO A 14 -9.17 1.22 -15.88
C PRO A 14 -8.42 2.02 -14.82
N THR A 15 -7.35 1.43 -14.27
CA THR A 15 -6.64 1.97 -13.10
C THR A 15 -5.19 2.24 -13.46
N LEU A 16 -4.71 3.44 -13.11
CA LEU A 16 -3.30 3.82 -13.21
C LEU A 16 -2.70 3.83 -11.81
N PHE A 17 -1.75 2.92 -11.55
CA PHE A 17 -0.99 2.90 -10.29
C PHE A 17 0.24 3.79 -10.42
N LEU A 18 0.41 4.70 -9.46
CA LEU A 18 1.49 5.69 -9.47
C LEU A 18 2.37 5.57 -8.23
N GLY A 19 3.65 5.91 -8.44
CA GLY A 19 4.65 6.08 -7.39
C GLY A 19 4.34 7.20 -6.39
N GLY A 20 5.31 7.45 -5.51
CA GLY A 20 5.25 8.53 -4.55
C GLY A 20 6.54 8.64 -3.75
N GLY A 21 6.45 9.20 -2.54
CA GLY A 21 7.58 9.23 -1.61
C GLY A 21 8.09 7.84 -1.23
N GLY A 22 9.33 7.77 -0.75
CA GLY A 22 9.99 6.52 -0.37
C GLY A 22 11.46 6.77 -0.08
N TYR A 23 11.77 7.11 1.18
CA TYR A 23 13.07 7.68 1.56
C TYR A 23 14.12 6.64 1.96
N ASN A 24 13.76 5.35 1.93
CA ASN A 24 14.71 4.24 1.99
C ASN A 24 14.64 3.48 0.65
N PRO A 25 15.60 3.67 -0.28
CA PRO A 25 15.55 3.11 -1.62
C PRO A 25 15.35 1.59 -1.67
N ALA A 26 15.98 0.82 -0.78
CA ALA A 26 15.85 -0.63 -0.74
C ALA A 26 14.43 -1.06 -0.35
N ASN A 27 13.84 -0.41 0.66
CA ASN A 27 12.48 -0.69 1.07
C ASN A 27 11.45 -0.21 0.03
N THR A 28 11.71 0.92 -0.62
CA THR A 28 10.91 1.41 -1.75
C THR A 28 10.90 0.40 -2.88
N ALA A 29 12.06 -0.17 -3.24
CA ALA A 29 12.17 -1.20 -4.28
C ALA A 29 11.41 -2.47 -3.90
N ARG A 30 11.61 -3.01 -2.69
CA ARG A 30 10.85 -4.17 -2.18
C ARG A 30 9.35 -3.94 -2.27
N TYR A 31 8.91 -2.79 -1.77
CA TYR A 31 7.50 -2.43 -1.70
C TYR A 31 6.88 -2.38 -3.10
N TRP A 32 7.50 -1.68 -4.06
CA TRP A 32 6.98 -1.60 -5.43
C TRP A 32 7.03 -2.92 -6.19
N THR A 33 8.05 -3.75 -5.96
CA THR A 33 8.11 -5.11 -6.52
C THR A 33 6.93 -5.95 -6.02
N TYR A 34 6.63 -5.92 -4.72
CA TYR A 34 5.48 -6.60 -4.14
C TYR A 34 4.14 -6.07 -4.67
N LEU A 35 3.96 -4.75 -4.75
CA LEU A 35 2.71 -4.18 -5.29
C LEU A 35 2.51 -4.54 -6.77
N THR A 36 3.58 -4.55 -7.57
CA THR A 36 3.53 -4.94 -8.98
C THR A 36 3.13 -6.41 -9.15
N SER A 37 3.62 -7.28 -8.27
CA SER A 37 3.24 -8.71 -8.27
C SER A 37 1.74 -8.89 -8.03
N LEU A 38 1.16 -8.12 -7.10
CA LEU A 38 -0.30 -8.09 -6.87
C LEU A 38 -1.07 -7.54 -8.08
N ILE A 39 -0.63 -6.43 -8.66
CA ILE A 39 -1.29 -5.78 -9.82
C ILE A 39 -1.30 -6.70 -11.05
N THR A 40 -0.18 -7.39 -11.29
CA THR A 40 -0.04 -8.31 -12.43
C THR A 40 -0.57 -9.71 -12.14
N ASN A 41 -1.04 -9.96 -10.91
CA ASN A 41 -1.46 -11.26 -10.42
C ASN A 41 -0.39 -12.35 -10.66
N GLN A 42 0.88 -12.00 -10.45
CA GLN A 42 2.02 -12.90 -10.55
C GLN A 42 2.60 -13.12 -9.16
N PRO A 43 2.50 -14.32 -8.58
CA PRO A 43 3.18 -14.62 -7.33
C PRO A 43 4.70 -14.56 -7.53
N ILE A 44 5.41 -14.07 -6.52
CA ILE A 44 6.86 -13.99 -6.50
C ILE A 44 7.38 -14.56 -5.19
N ASP A 45 8.61 -15.09 -5.22
CA ASP A 45 9.27 -15.61 -4.03
C ASP A 45 9.67 -14.47 -3.08
N ASN A 46 9.81 -14.80 -1.80
CA ASN A 46 10.29 -13.85 -0.80
C ASN A 46 11.79 -13.57 -0.94
N ASP A 47 12.56 -14.51 -1.48
CA ASP A 47 14.01 -14.34 -1.63
C ASP A 47 14.33 -13.34 -2.73
N ILE A 48 15.21 -12.39 -2.43
CA ILE A 48 15.67 -11.42 -3.44
C ILE A 48 16.66 -12.12 -4.38
N PRO A 49 16.52 -11.96 -5.70
CA PRO A 49 17.45 -12.55 -6.66
C PRO A 49 18.89 -12.06 -6.46
N ASP A 50 19.81 -13.02 -6.33
CA ASP A 50 21.26 -12.78 -6.14
C ASP A 50 21.94 -12.19 -7.38
N CYS A 51 21.33 -12.32 -8.55
CA CYS A 51 21.77 -11.72 -9.80
C CYS A 51 21.58 -10.20 -9.87
N SER A 52 20.91 -9.59 -8.88
CA SER A 52 20.72 -8.15 -8.80
C SER A 52 22.02 -7.42 -8.44
N GLU A 53 22.37 -6.36 -9.19
CA GLU A 53 23.53 -5.51 -8.88
C GLU A 53 23.43 -4.81 -7.51
N TYR A 54 22.20 -4.66 -6.98
CA TYR A 54 21.91 -4.05 -5.69
C TYR A 54 21.74 -5.07 -4.56
N PHE A 55 21.99 -6.37 -4.79
CA PHE A 55 21.68 -7.45 -3.84
C PHE A 55 22.18 -7.16 -2.40
N THR A 56 23.41 -6.65 -2.27
CA THR A 56 24.01 -6.31 -0.96
C THR A 56 23.27 -5.21 -0.18
N LYS A 57 22.45 -4.38 -0.84
CA LYS A 57 21.64 -3.32 -0.20
C LYS A 57 20.44 -3.87 0.56
N TYR A 58 20.08 -5.13 0.33
CA TYR A 58 18.94 -5.77 0.95
C TYR A 58 19.30 -6.62 2.18
N GLY A 59 20.56 -6.58 2.62
CA GLY A 59 20.95 -7.18 3.89
C GLY A 59 20.21 -6.55 5.09
N PRO A 60 20.14 -7.26 6.23
CA PRO A 60 20.77 -8.55 6.49
C PRO A 60 19.96 -9.77 6.02
N THR A 61 18.66 -9.61 5.75
CA THR A 61 17.76 -10.74 5.46
C THR A 61 17.79 -11.17 4.00
N TYR A 62 18.03 -10.24 3.06
CA TYR A 62 17.92 -10.49 1.61
C TYR A 62 16.52 -10.98 1.18
N GLU A 63 15.51 -10.65 1.97
CA GLU A 63 14.11 -10.96 1.72
C GLU A 63 13.33 -9.73 1.27
N LEU A 64 12.23 -9.97 0.56
CA LEU A 64 11.28 -8.98 0.06
C LEU A 64 10.42 -8.44 1.21
N HIS A 65 9.95 -9.33 2.08
CA HIS A 65 9.18 -8.96 3.27
C HIS A 65 10.08 -8.31 4.33
N ILE A 66 9.48 -7.37 5.07
CA ILE A 66 10.14 -6.63 6.14
C ILE A 66 9.25 -6.75 7.37
N ASP A 67 9.86 -7.10 8.51
CA ASP A 67 9.16 -7.15 9.77
C ASP A 67 8.73 -5.76 10.26
N GLU A 68 7.63 -5.73 11.00
CA GLU A 68 7.14 -4.53 11.65
C GLU A 68 8.16 -4.05 12.70
N GLY A 69 8.36 -2.73 12.75
CA GLY A 69 9.20 -2.12 13.78
C GLY A 69 8.48 -2.04 15.12
N CYS A 70 9.24 -1.84 16.20
CA CYS A 70 8.69 -1.68 17.55
C CYS A 70 8.10 -0.28 17.83
N GLN A 71 7.70 0.46 16.79
CA GLN A 71 7.15 1.80 16.97
C GLN A 71 5.76 1.71 17.58
N ARG A 72 5.53 2.49 18.65
CA ARG A 72 4.23 2.52 19.31
C ARG A 72 3.18 3.13 18.38
N ASP A 73 2.04 2.46 18.27
CA ASP A 73 0.85 3.01 17.66
C ASP A 73 0.17 3.99 18.61
N PHE A 74 -0.04 5.23 18.15
CA PHE A 74 -0.74 6.28 18.88
C PHE A 74 -2.16 6.52 18.35
N ASN A 75 -2.56 5.78 17.31
CA ASN A 75 -3.90 5.87 16.73
C ASN A 75 -4.86 5.07 17.63
N THR A 76 -5.61 5.79 18.47
CA THR A 76 -6.66 5.15 19.28
C THR A 76 -7.89 4.84 18.42
N ASP A 77 -8.63 3.80 18.81
CA ASP A 77 -9.88 3.44 18.12
C ASP A 77 -10.88 4.61 18.09
N GLU A 78 -10.99 5.36 19.19
CA GLU A 78 -11.84 6.55 19.27
C GLU A 78 -11.43 7.60 18.23
N TYR A 79 -10.13 7.89 18.12
CA TYR A 79 -9.60 8.85 17.15
C TYR A 79 -9.90 8.42 15.71
N ILE A 80 -9.63 7.16 15.38
CA ILE A 80 -9.89 6.60 14.05
C ILE A 80 -11.38 6.64 13.71
N ASN A 81 -12.24 6.22 14.64
CA ASN A 81 -13.69 6.21 14.44
C ASN A 81 -14.25 7.63 14.23
N ASN A 82 -13.75 8.62 14.97
CA ASN A 82 -14.14 10.02 14.80
C ASN A 82 -13.78 10.55 13.41
N ILE A 83 -12.60 10.23 12.90
CA ILE A 83 -12.17 10.62 11.54
C ILE A 83 -13.02 9.92 10.48
N ILE A 84 -13.21 8.60 10.59
CA ILE A 84 -14.01 7.83 9.64
C ILE A 84 -15.43 8.38 9.57
N SER A 85 -16.05 8.65 10.72
CA SER A 85 -17.39 9.26 10.80
C SER A 85 -17.44 10.61 10.07
N THR A 86 -16.44 11.46 10.32
CA THR A 86 -16.34 12.80 9.71
C THR A 86 -16.22 12.71 8.18
N VAL A 87 -15.27 11.91 7.67
CA VAL A 87 -15.08 11.74 6.22
C VAL A 87 -16.31 11.13 5.55
N THR A 88 -16.90 10.11 6.17
CA THR A 88 -18.11 9.45 5.65
C THR A 88 -19.30 10.40 5.57
N ASN A 89 -19.44 11.32 6.54
CA ASN A 89 -20.49 12.34 6.50
C ASN A 89 -20.31 13.30 5.31
N TYR A 90 -19.07 13.72 5.03
CA TYR A 90 -18.81 14.55 3.84
C TYR A 90 -19.09 13.80 2.53
N CYS A 91 -18.72 12.52 2.41
CA CYS A 91 -19.06 11.71 1.25
C CYS A 91 -20.58 11.64 1.01
N LYS A 92 -21.37 11.43 2.07
CA LYS A 92 -22.84 11.41 2.00
C LYS A 92 -23.42 12.75 1.53
N LEU A 93 -22.85 13.87 1.96
CA LEU A 93 -23.29 15.20 1.52
C LEU A 93 -23.07 15.36 0.01
N ILE A 94 -21.88 15.02 -0.49
CA ILE A 94 -21.55 15.09 -1.92
C ILE A 94 -22.49 14.20 -2.74
N GLU A 95 -22.75 12.97 -2.30
CA GLU A 95 -23.69 12.06 -2.97
C GLU A 95 -25.12 12.60 -3.02
N SER A 96 -25.55 13.36 -2.00
CA SER A 96 -26.88 13.97 -1.97
C SER A 96 -27.03 15.14 -2.94
N GLU A 97 -25.96 15.92 -3.15
CA GLU A 97 -25.93 17.04 -4.09
C GLU A 97 -25.85 16.55 -5.55
N CYS A 98 -25.05 15.51 -5.82
CA CYS A 98 -24.94 14.93 -7.16
C CYS A 98 -26.23 14.25 -7.66
N LYS A 99 -27.16 13.88 -6.77
CA LYS A 99 -28.47 13.30 -7.13
C LYS A 99 -29.54 14.35 -7.46
N GLN A 100 -29.25 15.64 -7.29
CA GLN A 100 -30.18 16.75 -7.60
C GLN A 100 -29.97 17.37 -8.99
N ILE A 101 -29.00 16.88 -9.75
CA ILE A 101 -28.72 17.25 -11.16
C ILE A 101 -29.15 16.09 -12.05
#